data_AF-A0A951R7L6-F1
#
_entry.id   AF-A0A951R7L6-F1
#
_cell.length_a   1.000
_cell.length_b   1.000
_cell.length_c   1.000
_cell.angle_alpha   90.00
_cell.angle_beta   90.00
_cell.angle_gamma   90.00
#
_symmetry.space_group_name_H-M   'P 1'
#
loop_
_entity.id
_entity.type
_entity.pdbx_description
1 polymer ?
#
loop_
_entity_poly.entity_id
_entity_poly.type
_entity_poly.pdbx_seq_one_letter_code
_entity_poly.pdbx_strand_id
1 'polypeptide(L)'
;PEVTAIHGITNADVENEPTFKQVAKSLFDWLKDCDLAGYNSNKFDVPMLIEEFLRCDIDFHLKNRNLVDVQNIFHKMEPRTLKAAYKFYCGKELVDAHTAEADTIATYEILMSQIERYKETEFVDNEGNASTPVINDMEALYKFSYNHRNVDLVGHIVYNAKEKESFNFGKYKGKAVEDVFAKDPHYYDWMMNADFPLSTKNVIKDIRFRALENSNMIIKKQ
;
A
#
# COMPACT_ATOMS: atom_id res chain seq x y z
N PRO A 1 8.79 -21.30 -14.54
CA PRO A 1 8.22 -22.60 -14.10
C PRO A 1 7.73 -22.58 -12.64
N GLU A 2 8.48 -21.96 -11.71
CA GLU A 2 8.11 -21.92 -10.29
C GLU A 2 6.78 -21.20 -10.03
N VAL A 3 6.54 -20.04 -10.66
CA VAL A 3 5.33 -19.24 -10.45
C VAL A 3 4.11 -19.90 -11.11
N THR A 4 4.26 -20.44 -12.33
CA THR A 4 3.25 -21.26 -13.01
C THR A 4 2.79 -22.45 -12.18
N ALA A 5 3.66 -23.08 -11.39
CA ALA A 5 3.26 -24.19 -10.52
C ALA A 5 2.35 -23.76 -9.36
N ILE A 6 2.37 -22.47 -9.00
CA ILE A 6 1.54 -21.90 -7.94
C ILE A 6 0.16 -21.51 -8.50
N HIS A 7 0.11 -20.70 -9.56
CA HIS A 7 -1.14 -20.12 -10.08
C HIS A 7 -1.70 -20.82 -11.33
N GLY A 8 -0.98 -21.80 -11.89
CA GLY A 8 -1.44 -22.61 -13.03
C GLY A 8 -1.43 -21.93 -14.40
N ILE A 9 -1.13 -20.63 -14.49
CA ILE A 9 -1.11 -19.88 -15.77
C ILE A 9 0.24 -20.06 -16.46
N THR A 10 0.19 -20.56 -17.68
CA THR A 10 1.35 -20.79 -18.54
C THR A 10 1.56 -19.65 -19.53
N ASN A 11 2.74 -19.61 -20.17
CA ASN A 11 2.99 -18.64 -21.25
C ASN A 11 2.03 -18.82 -22.44
N ALA A 12 1.55 -20.05 -22.69
CA ALA A 12 0.62 -20.33 -23.77
C ALA A 12 -0.78 -19.74 -23.48
N ASP A 13 -1.18 -19.74 -22.21
CA ASP A 13 -2.49 -19.19 -21.79
C ASP A 13 -2.58 -17.68 -21.99
N VAL A 14 -1.44 -16.97 -22.02
CA VAL A 14 -1.38 -15.50 -22.15
C VAL A 14 -0.83 -15.03 -23.49
N GLU A 15 -0.47 -15.94 -24.40
CA GLU A 15 0.21 -15.60 -25.67
C GLU A 15 -0.62 -14.66 -26.56
N ASN A 16 -1.95 -14.84 -26.56
CA ASN A 16 -2.88 -14.07 -27.39
C ASN A 16 -3.75 -13.09 -26.58
N GLU A 17 -3.50 -12.98 -25.28
CA GLU A 17 -4.22 -12.07 -24.40
C GLU A 17 -3.71 -10.63 -24.57
N PRO A 18 -4.56 -9.61 -24.34
CA PRO A 18 -4.14 -8.23 -24.48
C PRO A 18 -3.08 -7.89 -23.43
N THR A 19 -2.06 -7.15 -23.85
CA THR A 19 -1.07 -6.55 -22.95
C THR A 19 -1.72 -5.55 -22.01
N PHE A 20 -1.14 -5.32 -20.84
CA PHE A 20 -1.62 -4.30 -19.90
C PHE A 20 -1.80 -2.94 -20.59
N LYS A 21 -0.84 -2.52 -21.44
CA LYS A 21 -0.92 -1.26 -22.20
C LYS A 21 -2.17 -1.14 -23.08
N GLN A 22 -2.64 -2.25 -23.66
CA GLN A 22 -3.84 -2.26 -24.49
C GLN A 22 -5.12 -2.07 -23.67
N VAL A 23 -5.15 -2.54 -22.43
CA VAL A 23 -6.34 -2.45 -21.54
C VAL A 23 -6.23 -1.36 -20.47
N ALA A 24 -5.07 -0.72 -20.33
CA ALA A 24 -4.79 0.20 -19.23
C ALA A 24 -5.79 1.36 -19.19
N LYS A 25 -6.15 1.94 -20.34
CA LYS A 25 -7.10 3.07 -20.35
C LYS A 25 -8.49 2.66 -19.87
N SER A 26 -9.01 1.52 -20.32
CA SER A 26 -10.30 1.00 -19.86
C SER A 26 -10.28 0.60 -18.39
N LEU A 27 -9.18 -0.01 -17.91
CA LEU A 27 -9.01 -0.35 -16.49
C LEU A 27 -8.95 0.90 -15.62
N PHE A 28 -8.22 1.93 -16.06
CA PHE A 28 -8.15 3.22 -15.37
C PHE A 28 -9.54 3.85 -15.24
N ASP A 29 -10.31 3.89 -16.34
CA ASP A 29 -11.64 4.49 -16.35
C ASP A 29 -12.63 3.67 -15.49
N TRP A 30 -12.48 2.34 -15.45
CA TRP A 30 -13.29 1.47 -14.60
C TRP A 30 -12.97 1.62 -13.10
N LEU A 31 -11.69 1.75 -12.76
CA LEU A 31 -11.23 1.96 -11.37
C LEU A 31 -11.33 3.42 -10.91
N LYS A 32 -11.71 4.33 -11.81
CA LYS A 32 -11.83 5.74 -11.49
C LYS A 32 -12.86 5.92 -10.37
N ASP A 33 -12.47 6.68 -9.35
CA ASP A 33 -13.32 6.98 -8.19
C ASP A 33 -13.72 5.76 -7.32
N CYS A 34 -13.14 4.57 -7.55
CA CYS A 34 -13.31 3.39 -6.69
C CYS A 34 -12.31 3.36 -5.53
N ASP A 35 -12.77 3.04 -4.32
CA ASP A 35 -11.87 2.58 -3.26
C ASP A 35 -11.32 1.18 -3.59
N LEU A 36 -10.14 0.85 -3.06
CA LEU A 36 -9.51 -0.47 -3.29
C LEU A 36 -9.41 -1.21 -1.96
N ALA A 37 -9.82 -2.47 -1.97
CA ALA A 37 -9.70 -3.37 -0.83
C ALA A 37 -9.04 -4.68 -1.25
N GLY A 38 -8.20 -5.24 -0.37
CA GLY A 38 -7.51 -6.49 -0.64
C GLY A 38 -6.86 -7.08 0.62
N TYR A 39 -6.33 -8.29 0.52
CA TYR A 39 -5.64 -8.96 1.62
C TYR A 39 -4.12 -8.81 1.46
N ASN A 40 -3.47 -8.00 2.30
CA ASN A 40 -2.06 -7.61 2.12
C ASN A 40 -1.80 -6.87 0.79
N SER A 41 -2.84 -6.29 0.20
CA SER A 41 -2.80 -5.64 -1.11
C SER A 41 -2.04 -4.33 -1.12
N ASN A 42 -2.05 -3.61 0.00
CA ASN A 42 -1.35 -2.33 0.10
C ASN A 42 0.17 -2.51 0.01
N LYS A 43 0.67 -3.72 0.31
CA LYS A 43 2.09 -4.06 0.26
C LYS A 43 2.53 -4.59 -1.10
N PHE A 44 1.62 -5.12 -1.92
CA PHE A 44 1.98 -5.79 -3.17
C PHE A 44 1.10 -5.41 -4.35
N ASP A 45 -0.18 -5.76 -4.33
CA ASP A 45 -1.09 -5.62 -5.48
C ASP A 45 -1.28 -4.16 -5.92
N VAL A 46 -1.51 -3.26 -4.96
CA VAL A 46 -1.68 -1.82 -5.23
C VAL A 46 -0.37 -1.19 -5.76
N PRO A 47 0.80 -1.39 -5.12
CA PRO A 47 2.07 -0.98 -5.70
C PRO A 47 2.27 -1.50 -7.12
N MET A 48 2.04 -2.80 -7.36
CA MET A 48 2.21 -3.41 -8.69
C MET A 48 1.31 -2.74 -9.73
N LEU A 49 0.02 -2.57 -9.42
CA LEU A 49 -0.95 -1.94 -10.31
C LEU A 49 -0.53 -0.51 -10.70
N ILE A 50 -0.03 0.26 -9.74
CA ILE A 50 0.42 1.64 -9.96
C ILE A 50 1.66 1.68 -10.84
N GLU A 51 2.62 0.79 -10.60
CA GLU A 51 3.81 0.69 -11.45
C GLU A 51 3.42 0.33 -12.90
N GLU A 52 2.46 -0.57 -13.11
CA GLU A 52 1.98 -0.93 -14.46
C GLU A 52 1.25 0.24 -15.16
N PHE A 53 0.46 1.03 -14.43
CA PHE A 53 -0.11 2.26 -14.97
C PHE A 53 0.96 3.29 -15.33
N LEU A 54 1.95 3.49 -14.46
CA LEU A 54 3.06 4.41 -14.69
C LEU A 54 3.91 3.99 -15.91
N ARG A 55 4.12 2.69 -16.14
CA ARG A 55 4.76 2.17 -17.38
C ARG A 55 3.97 2.50 -18.65
N CYS A 56 2.68 2.80 -18.52
CA CYS A 56 1.80 3.20 -19.62
C CYS A 56 1.59 4.72 -19.69
N ASP A 57 2.39 5.51 -18.97
CA ASP A 57 2.26 6.97 -18.85
C ASP A 57 0.89 7.42 -18.31
N ILE A 58 0.24 6.56 -17.53
CA ILE A 58 -1.04 6.85 -16.86
C ILE A 58 -0.76 7.10 -15.38
N ASP A 59 -1.03 8.32 -14.92
CA ASP A 59 -0.91 8.66 -13.51
C ASP A 59 -2.16 8.21 -12.74
N PHE A 60 -2.09 7.01 -12.15
CA PHE A 60 -3.13 6.50 -11.27
C PHE A 60 -3.01 7.11 -9.88
N HIS A 61 -3.59 8.29 -9.70
CA HIS A 61 -3.56 8.98 -8.42
C HIS A 61 -4.30 8.20 -7.33
N LEU A 62 -3.59 7.97 -6.22
CA LEU A 62 -4.15 7.44 -4.97
C LEU A 62 -4.75 8.51 -4.07
N LYS A 63 -4.52 9.79 -4.40
CA LYS A 63 -5.05 10.90 -3.62
C LYS A 63 -6.59 10.84 -3.66
N ASN A 64 -7.21 10.81 -2.47
CA ASN A 64 -8.65 10.65 -2.26
C ASN A 64 -9.21 9.24 -2.53
N ARG A 65 -8.38 8.20 -2.41
CA ARG A 65 -8.80 6.81 -2.51
C ARG A 65 -8.53 6.08 -1.20
N ASN A 66 -9.53 5.40 -0.67
CA ASN A 66 -9.37 4.56 0.51
C ASN A 66 -8.73 3.23 0.07
N LEU A 67 -7.61 2.87 0.72
CA LEU A 67 -6.91 1.61 0.50
C LEU A 67 -7.07 0.70 1.72
N VAL A 68 -8.09 -0.16 1.69
CA VAL A 68 -8.45 -1.02 2.82
C VAL A 68 -7.66 -2.34 2.76
N ASP A 69 -6.84 -2.59 3.78
CA ASP A 69 -6.09 -3.84 3.90
C ASP A 69 -6.73 -4.77 4.94
N VAL A 70 -7.39 -5.81 4.46
CA VAL A 70 -8.14 -6.78 5.27
C VAL A 70 -7.22 -7.57 6.23
N GLN A 71 -5.96 -7.79 5.83
CA GLN A 71 -4.98 -8.45 6.69
C GLN A 71 -4.59 -7.55 7.86
N ASN A 72 -4.43 -6.25 7.62
CA ASN A 72 -4.09 -5.31 8.70
C ASN A 72 -5.21 -5.18 9.72
N ILE A 73 -6.48 -5.19 9.29
CA ILE A 73 -7.64 -5.23 10.21
C ILE A 73 -7.53 -6.48 11.10
N PHE A 74 -7.33 -7.65 10.50
CA PHE A 74 -7.18 -8.90 11.24
C PHE A 74 -6.04 -8.87 12.26
N HIS A 75 -4.85 -8.44 11.84
CA HIS A 75 -3.68 -8.38 12.73
C HIS A 75 -3.83 -7.38 13.88
N LYS A 76 -4.56 -6.27 13.68
CA LYS A 76 -4.85 -5.31 14.75
C LYS A 76 -5.88 -5.85 15.74
N MET A 77 -6.93 -6.51 15.24
CA MET A 77 -8.01 -7.05 16.08
C MET A 77 -7.67 -8.38 16.76
N GLU A 78 -6.75 -9.17 16.20
CA GLU A 78 -6.37 -10.49 16.73
C GLU A 78 -4.84 -10.60 16.97
N PRO A 79 -4.27 -9.87 17.96
CA PRO A 79 -2.85 -9.93 18.27
C PRO A 79 -2.43 -11.33 18.76
N ARG A 80 -1.43 -11.90 18.09
CA ARG A 80 -0.96 -13.30 18.16
C ARG A 80 -0.86 -13.90 19.57
N THR A 81 -1.71 -14.90 19.86
CA THR A 81 -1.35 -16.02 20.75
C THR A 81 -1.62 -17.36 20.06
N LEU A 82 -0.73 -18.35 20.25
CA LEU A 82 -0.82 -19.70 19.66
C LEU A 82 -2.15 -20.42 19.98
N LYS A 83 -2.78 -20.04 21.11
CA LYS A 83 -4.06 -20.57 21.60
C LYS A 83 -5.28 -19.97 20.88
N ALA A 84 -5.17 -18.74 20.34
CA ALA A 84 -6.23 -18.09 19.54
C ALA A 84 -6.28 -18.64 18.10
N ALA A 85 -5.11 -18.93 17.52
CA ALA A 85 -4.97 -19.59 16.22
C ALA A 85 -5.68 -20.96 16.18
N TYR A 86 -5.50 -21.81 17.19
CA TYR A 86 -6.08 -23.17 17.23
C TYR A 86 -7.63 -23.20 17.25
N LYS A 87 -8.26 -22.17 17.85
CA LYS A 87 -9.73 -22.02 17.87
C LYS A 87 -10.26 -21.37 16.59
N PHE A 88 -9.46 -20.54 15.92
CA PHE A 88 -9.79 -19.92 14.64
C PHE A 88 -9.70 -20.91 13.46
N TYR A 89 -8.70 -21.80 13.45
CA TYR A 89 -8.41 -22.66 12.29
C TYR A 89 -9.21 -23.97 12.21
N CYS A 90 -9.71 -24.55 13.32
CA CYS A 90 -10.28 -25.90 13.29
C CYS A 90 -11.82 -25.98 13.23
N GLY A 91 -12.48 -24.93 12.74
CA GLY A 91 -13.90 -25.01 12.45
C GLY A 91 -14.22 -25.63 11.09
N LYS A 92 -13.48 -25.25 10.04
CA LYS A 92 -13.69 -25.62 8.63
C LYS A 92 -12.40 -25.37 7.81
N GLU A 93 -12.17 -26.17 6.77
CA GLU A 93 -11.00 -26.08 5.88
C GLU A 93 -11.18 -25.06 4.75
N LEU A 94 -10.08 -24.39 4.41
CA LEU A 94 -9.90 -23.62 3.18
C LEU A 94 -9.50 -24.63 2.08
N VAL A 95 -10.37 -24.89 1.10
CA VAL A 95 -10.04 -25.76 -0.04
C VAL A 95 -9.23 -24.94 -1.05
N ASP A 96 -8.08 -25.46 -1.46
CA ASP A 96 -7.12 -24.85 -2.40
C ASP A 96 -7.82 -24.09 -3.53
N ALA A 97 -7.60 -22.78 -3.59
CA ALA A 97 -8.12 -21.92 -4.64
C ALA A 97 -7.04 -20.95 -5.12
N HIS A 98 -6.05 -21.45 -5.87
CA HIS A 98 -5.02 -20.61 -6.48
C HIS A 98 -5.50 -19.91 -7.75
N THR A 99 -6.58 -19.12 -7.63
CA THR A 99 -7.02 -18.20 -8.70
C THR A 99 -7.29 -16.83 -8.10
N ALA A 100 -6.92 -15.77 -8.81
CA ALA A 100 -7.11 -14.39 -8.35
C ALA A 100 -8.57 -14.06 -8.03
N GLU A 101 -9.52 -14.68 -8.74
CA GLU A 101 -10.95 -14.52 -8.48
C GLU A 101 -11.35 -15.11 -7.12
N ALA A 102 -10.91 -16.33 -6.82
CA ALA A 102 -11.22 -16.97 -5.54
C ALA A 102 -10.61 -16.20 -4.36
N ASP A 103 -9.39 -15.69 -4.50
CA ASP A 103 -8.75 -14.83 -3.49
C ASP A 103 -9.52 -13.52 -3.28
N THR A 104 -10.06 -12.94 -4.37
CA THR A 104 -10.88 -11.72 -4.32
C THR A 104 -12.20 -11.99 -3.57
N ILE A 105 -12.88 -13.10 -3.87
CA ILE A 105 -14.12 -13.49 -3.20
C ILE A 105 -13.87 -13.77 -1.71
N ALA A 106 -12.84 -14.54 -1.39
CA ALA A 106 -12.46 -14.83 0.00
C ALA A 106 -12.15 -13.55 0.78
N THR A 107 -11.41 -12.62 0.17
CA THR A 107 -11.09 -11.33 0.78
C THR A 107 -12.35 -10.51 1.09
N TYR A 108 -13.30 -10.48 0.14
CA TYR A 108 -14.59 -9.83 0.34
C TYR A 108 -15.38 -10.46 1.50
N GLU A 109 -15.51 -11.79 1.53
CA GLU A 109 -16.23 -12.51 2.60
C GLU A 109 -15.60 -12.30 3.98
N ILE A 110 -14.26 -12.27 4.05
CA ILE A 110 -13.52 -11.97 5.29
C ILE A 110 -13.81 -10.55 5.76
N LEU A 111 -13.74 -9.54 4.87
CA LEU A 111 -14.02 -8.15 5.23
C LEU A 111 -15.44 -7.99 5.78
N MET A 112 -16.44 -8.57 5.10
CA MET A 112 -17.83 -8.54 5.56
C MET A 112 -17.99 -9.21 6.93
N SER A 113 -17.31 -10.34 7.15
CA SER A 113 -17.30 -11.04 8.43
C SER A 113 -16.62 -10.24 9.54
N GLN A 114 -15.54 -9.52 9.24
CA GLN A 114 -14.85 -8.62 10.19
C GLN A 114 -15.75 -7.47 10.61
N ILE A 115 -16.43 -6.82 9.65
CA ILE A 115 -17.37 -5.73 9.93
C ILE A 115 -18.47 -6.22 10.88
N GLU A 116 -19.12 -7.35 10.58
CA GLU A 116 -20.21 -7.85 11.42
C GLU A 116 -19.71 -8.30 12.81
N ARG A 117 -18.55 -8.96 12.87
CA ARG A 117 -17.96 -9.45 14.11
C ARG A 117 -17.54 -8.32 15.05
N TYR A 118 -16.98 -7.24 14.50
CA TYR A 118 -16.32 -6.19 15.28
C TYR A 118 -17.12 -4.88 15.39
N LYS A 119 -18.33 -4.81 14.81
CA LYS A 119 -19.20 -3.61 14.81
C LYS A 119 -19.41 -2.92 16.16
N GLU A 120 -19.36 -3.68 17.25
CA GLU A 120 -19.52 -3.20 18.64
C GLU A 120 -18.28 -3.51 19.50
N THR A 121 -17.16 -3.89 18.88
CA THR A 121 -15.93 -4.24 19.59
C THR A 121 -15.06 -2.99 19.77
N GLU A 122 -14.74 -2.69 21.02
CA GLU A 122 -13.77 -1.64 21.35
C GLU A 122 -12.34 -2.11 21.04
N PHE A 123 -11.59 -1.26 20.36
CA PHE A 123 -10.17 -1.37 20.12
C PHE A 123 -9.45 -0.27 20.91
N VAL A 124 -8.47 -0.68 21.71
CA VAL A 124 -7.59 0.24 22.45
C VAL A 124 -6.23 0.26 21.77
N ASP A 125 -5.81 1.44 21.33
CA ASP A 125 -4.51 1.61 20.68
C ASP A 125 -3.33 1.56 21.67
N ASN A 126 -2.10 1.63 21.16
CA ASN A 126 -0.89 1.61 21.99
C ASN A 126 -0.76 2.83 22.93
N GLU A 127 -1.53 3.88 22.70
CA GLU A 127 -1.56 5.10 23.51
C GLU A 127 -2.68 5.05 24.57
N GLY A 128 -3.49 3.99 24.57
CA GLY A 128 -4.59 3.78 25.50
C GLY A 128 -5.92 4.42 25.05
N ASN A 129 -6.02 4.90 23.80
CA ASN A 129 -7.25 5.48 23.29
C ASN A 129 -8.21 4.38 22.83
N ALA A 130 -9.43 4.40 23.34
CA ALA A 130 -10.49 3.50 22.95
C ALA A 130 -11.27 4.02 21.73
N SER A 131 -11.60 3.12 20.80
CA SER A 131 -12.41 3.42 19.61
C SER A 131 -13.14 2.17 19.12
N THR A 132 -14.13 2.30 18.23
CA THR A 132 -14.78 1.15 17.54
C THR A 132 -14.56 1.30 16.04
N PRO A 133 -13.37 0.94 15.53
CA PRO A 133 -12.92 1.39 14.22
C PRO A 133 -13.36 0.49 13.07
N VAL A 134 -13.81 -0.75 13.35
CA VAL A 134 -14.23 -1.71 12.32
C VAL A 134 -15.74 -1.63 12.13
N ILE A 135 -16.16 -0.61 11.41
CA ILE A 135 -17.56 -0.34 11.05
C ILE A 135 -17.72 -0.35 9.52
N ASN A 136 -18.96 -0.44 9.02
CA ASN A 136 -19.24 -0.41 7.58
C ASN A 136 -19.11 1.01 6.99
N ASP A 137 -17.91 1.57 7.07
CA ASP A 137 -17.53 2.88 6.56
C ASP A 137 -16.12 2.80 5.98
N MET A 138 -15.96 3.17 4.70
CA MET A 138 -14.71 2.99 3.98
C MET A 138 -13.58 3.88 4.53
N GLU A 139 -13.90 5.08 5.00
CA GLU A 139 -12.90 5.98 5.57
C GLU A 139 -12.41 5.46 6.93
N ALA A 140 -13.31 4.95 7.77
CA ALA A 140 -12.97 4.32 9.04
C ALA A 140 -12.12 3.06 8.84
N LEU A 141 -12.55 2.16 7.95
CA LEU A 141 -11.82 0.93 7.60
C LEU A 141 -10.45 1.25 7.00
N TYR A 142 -10.36 2.28 6.15
CA TYR A 142 -9.10 2.76 5.62
C TYR A 142 -8.19 3.26 6.73
N LYS A 143 -8.61 4.24 7.54
CA LYS A 143 -7.79 4.76 8.64
C LYS A 143 -7.34 3.65 9.59
N PHE A 144 -8.22 2.71 9.89
CA PHE A 144 -7.90 1.60 10.77
C PHE A 144 -6.99 0.56 10.14
N SER A 145 -7.11 0.24 8.85
CA SER A 145 -6.25 -0.72 8.17
C SER A 145 -4.93 -0.10 7.69
N TYR A 146 -4.88 1.23 7.59
CA TYR A 146 -3.71 1.97 7.14
C TYR A 146 -2.56 1.85 8.15
N ASN A 147 -1.35 1.74 7.60
CA ASN A 147 -0.13 1.80 8.38
C ASN A 147 0.49 3.18 8.19
N HIS A 148 0.15 4.11 9.10
CA HIS A 148 0.43 5.56 9.03
C HIS A 148 1.90 5.97 8.83
N ARG A 149 2.84 5.03 8.81
CA ARG A 149 4.26 5.35 8.67
C ARG A 149 4.72 5.47 7.23
N ASN A 150 4.06 4.86 6.25
CA ASN A 150 4.57 4.86 4.87
C ASN A 150 4.17 6.13 4.11
N VAL A 151 5.15 6.74 3.44
CA VAL A 151 4.97 7.88 2.52
C VAL A 151 4.89 7.36 1.08
N ASP A 152 5.74 6.40 0.73
CA ASP A 152 5.66 5.67 -0.53
C ASP A 152 5.10 4.27 -0.33
N LEU A 153 4.64 3.66 -1.42
CA LEU A 153 3.90 2.39 -1.39
C LEU A 153 4.72 1.21 -0.88
N VAL A 154 6.01 1.21 -1.17
CA VAL A 154 6.93 0.12 -0.77
C VAL A 154 7.61 0.37 0.57
N GLY A 155 7.39 1.54 1.19
CA GLY A 155 7.92 1.89 2.52
C GLY A 155 9.42 2.19 2.54
N HIS A 156 10.01 2.62 1.42
CA HIS A 156 11.35 3.18 1.39
C HIS A 156 11.41 4.57 2.03
N ILE A 157 10.31 5.33 1.94
CA ILE A 157 10.13 6.64 2.55
C ILE A 157 9.01 6.53 3.57
N VAL A 158 9.30 6.98 4.79
CA VAL A 158 8.38 6.90 5.94
C VAL A 158 8.33 8.20 6.71
N TYR A 159 7.20 8.51 7.33
CA TYR A 159 7.12 9.57 8.33
C TYR A 159 7.86 9.15 9.60
N ASN A 160 8.80 9.98 10.03
CA ASN A 160 9.45 9.80 11.33
C ASN A 160 8.58 10.36 12.47
N ALA A 161 9.06 10.25 13.71
CA ALA A 161 8.36 10.75 14.90
C ALA A 161 8.11 12.28 14.93
N LYS A 162 8.69 13.04 13.98
CA LYS A 162 8.46 14.48 13.80
C LYS A 162 7.61 14.77 12.57
N GLU A 163 6.91 13.76 12.05
CA GLU A 163 6.07 13.83 10.83
C GLU A 163 6.84 14.31 9.59
N LYS A 164 8.16 14.08 9.54
CA LYS A 164 8.97 14.39 8.35
C LYS A 164 9.22 13.13 7.53
N GLU A 165 9.16 13.27 6.21
CA GLU A 165 9.53 12.21 5.26
C GLU A 165 11.00 11.84 5.45
N SER A 166 11.26 10.56 5.69
CA SER A 166 12.57 10.03 6.06
C SER A 166 12.85 8.71 5.37
N PHE A 167 14.13 8.40 5.14
CA PHE A 167 14.51 7.12 4.57
C PHE A 167 14.29 5.97 5.57
N ASN A 168 13.74 4.85 5.11
CA ASN A 168 13.59 3.64 5.92
C ASN A 168 14.61 2.55 5.56
N PHE A 169 15.56 2.86 4.68
CA PHE A 169 16.56 1.93 4.16
C PHE A 169 17.94 2.59 4.00
N GLY A 170 18.95 1.77 3.72
CA GLY A 170 20.29 2.23 3.34
C GLY A 170 21.04 3.00 4.43
N LYS A 171 22.15 3.64 4.02
CA LYS A 171 23.06 4.39 4.93
C LYS A 171 22.40 5.59 5.60
N TYR A 172 21.31 6.11 5.04
CA TYR A 172 20.57 7.27 5.56
C TYR A 172 19.28 6.89 6.30
N LYS A 173 19.09 5.63 6.67
CA LYS A 173 17.91 5.19 7.42
C LYS A 173 17.65 6.08 8.66
N GLY A 174 16.41 6.52 8.80
CA GLY A 174 15.92 7.42 9.85
C GLY A 174 16.23 8.91 9.63
N LYS A 175 16.96 9.27 8.56
CA LYS A 175 17.26 10.68 8.23
C LYS A 175 16.19 11.27 7.32
N ALA A 176 15.85 12.53 7.53
CA ALA A 176 14.90 13.25 6.69
C ALA A 176 15.40 13.35 5.25
N VAL A 177 14.50 13.13 4.29
CA VAL A 177 14.82 13.11 2.86
C VAL A 177 15.39 14.46 2.40
N GLU A 178 14.74 15.55 2.80
CA GLU A 178 15.17 16.92 2.49
C GLU A 178 16.59 17.22 3.01
N ASP A 179 16.88 16.84 4.26
CA ASP A 179 18.19 17.07 4.88
C ASP A 179 19.31 16.30 4.15
N VAL A 180 19.01 15.08 3.69
CA VAL A 180 19.96 14.26 2.95
C VAL A 180 20.19 14.85 1.57
N PHE A 181 19.15 15.25 0.84
CA PHE A 181 19.32 15.87 -0.48
C PHE A 181 20.04 17.22 -0.42
N ALA A 182 19.89 17.98 0.67
CA ALA A 182 20.65 19.20 0.89
C ALA A 182 22.15 18.93 1.18
N LYS A 183 22.48 17.85 1.90
CA LYS A 183 23.85 17.52 2.32
C LYS A 183 24.62 16.65 1.33
N ASP A 184 23.94 15.72 0.65
CA ASP A 184 24.47 14.82 -0.36
C ASP A 184 23.54 14.84 -1.60
N PRO A 185 23.62 15.89 -2.45
CA PRO A 185 22.76 16.02 -3.62
C PRO A 185 22.87 14.84 -4.60
N HIS A 186 24.04 14.19 -4.67
CA HIS A 186 24.27 13.02 -5.53
C HIS A 186 23.40 11.83 -5.11
N TYR A 187 22.94 11.77 -3.86
CA TYR A 187 22.06 10.71 -3.40
C TYR A 187 20.71 10.71 -4.12
N TYR A 188 20.18 11.90 -4.47
CA TYR A 188 18.98 12.00 -5.30
C TYR A 188 19.23 11.42 -6.69
N ASP A 189 20.33 11.81 -7.34
CA ASP A 189 20.62 11.36 -8.70
C ASP A 189 20.86 9.84 -8.74
N TRP A 190 21.51 9.29 -7.72
CA TRP A 190 21.63 7.85 -7.55
C TRP A 190 20.26 7.17 -7.46
N MET A 191 19.34 7.67 -6.63
CA MET A 191 18.00 7.09 -6.51
C MET A 191 17.20 7.17 -7.81
N MET A 192 17.31 8.27 -8.56
CA MET A 192 16.62 8.43 -9.84
C MET A 192 17.11 7.44 -10.89
N ASN A 193 18.41 7.12 -10.88
CA ASN A 193 19.03 6.19 -11.83
C ASN A 193 18.99 4.73 -11.38
N ALA A 194 18.90 4.46 -10.08
CA ALA A 194 18.80 3.11 -9.53
C ALA A 194 17.41 2.50 -9.76
N ASP A 195 17.32 1.19 -9.52
CA ASP A 195 16.10 0.40 -9.68
C ASP A 195 15.16 0.58 -8.47
N PHE A 196 14.56 1.76 -8.39
CA PHE A 196 13.48 2.08 -7.45
C PHE A 196 12.14 2.14 -8.20
N PRO A 197 11.03 1.77 -7.54
CA PRO A 197 9.68 1.97 -8.08
C PRO A 197 9.47 3.41 -8.55
N LEU A 198 8.77 3.60 -9.66
CA LEU A 198 8.44 4.92 -10.20
C LEU A 198 7.63 5.74 -9.19
N SER A 199 6.76 5.09 -8.43
CA SER A 199 6.04 5.70 -7.29
C SER A 199 6.99 6.29 -6.24
N THR A 200 8.02 5.56 -5.80
CA THR A 200 9.06 6.08 -4.90
C THR A 200 9.81 7.26 -5.54
N LYS A 201 10.15 7.15 -6.84
CA LYS A 201 10.86 8.23 -7.58
C LYS A 201 10.01 9.51 -7.66
N ASN A 202 8.71 9.39 -7.89
CA ASN A 202 7.77 10.51 -7.89
C ASN A 202 7.71 11.17 -6.50
N VAL A 203 7.61 10.38 -5.43
CA VAL A 203 7.63 10.91 -4.05
C VAL A 203 8.89 11.72 -3.76
N ILE A 204 10.09 11.20 -4.06
CA ILE A 204 11.33 11.94 -3.79
C ILE A 204 11.50 13.18 -4.68
N LYS A 205 10.96 13.15 -5.90
CA LYS A 205 10.91 14.30 -6.82
C LYS A 205 10.04 15.41 -6.25
N ASP A 206 8.86 15.07 -5.73
CA ASP A 206 7.95 16.02 -5.10
C ASP A 206 8.56 16.65 -3.83
N ILE A 207 9.20 15.83 -2.98
CA ILE A 207 9.93 16.31 -1.80
C ILE A 207 11.02 17.30 -2.22
N ARG A 208 11.86 16.93 -3.21
CA ARG A 208 12.93 17.81 -3.70
C ARG A 208 12.37 19.11 -4.28
N PHE A 209 11.29 19.03 -5.04
CA PHE A 209 10.65 20.21 -5.64
C PHE A 209 10.14 21.18 -4.56
N ARG A 210 9.41 20.70 -3.56
CA ARG A 210 8.94 21.51 -2.42
C ARG A 210 10.08 22.16 -1.64
N ALA A 211 11.19 21.44 -1.42
CA ALA A 211 12.35 21.97 -0.73
C ALA A 211 13.01 23.14 -1.51
N LEU A 212 13.06 23.05 -2.84
CA LEU A 212 13.58 24.11 -3.71
C LEU A 212 12.66 25.34 -3.74
N GLU A 213 11.34 25.14 -3.80
CA GLU A 213 10.37 26.24 -3.74
C GLU A 213 10.47 27.03 -2.43
N ASN A 214 10.53 26.30 -1.31
CA ASN A 214 10.68 26.90 0.03
C ASN A 214 12.00 27.68 0.15
N SER A 215 13.10 27.17 -0.40
CA SER A 215 14.39 27.86 -0.41
C SER A 215 14.34 29.15 -1.23
N ASN A 216 13.69 29.14 -2.39
CA ASN A 216 13.52 30.32 -3.25
C ASN A 216 12.61 31.39 -2.61
N MET A 217 11.61 30.99 -1.82
CA MET A 217 10.78 31.92 -1.06
C MET A 217 11.54 32.63 0.08
N ILE A 218 12.49 31.95 0.72
CA ILE A 218 13.32 32.52 1.79
C ILE A 218 14.27 33.58 1.21
N ILE A 219 14.87 33.32 0.04
CA ILE A 219 15.77 34.26 -0.63
C ILE A 219 15.05 35.53 -1.08
N LYS A 220 13.78 35.44 -1.52
CA LYS A 220 12.99 36.61 -1.95
C LYS A 220 12.47 37.49 -0.80
N LYS A 221 12.57 37.04 0.45
CA LYS A 221 12.12 37.78 1.65
C LYS A 221 13.26 38.49 2.41
N GLN A 222 14.51 38.32 1.96
CA GLN A 222 15.68 39.09 2.43
C GLN A 222 15.94 40.28 1.50
#